data_AF-A0ABD5VA60-F1
#
_entry.id   AF-A0ABD5VA60-F1
#
_cell.length_a   1.000
_cell.length_b   1.000
_cell.length_c   1.000
_cell.angle_alpha   90.00
_cell.angle_beta   90.00
_cell.angle_gamma   90.00
#
_symmetry.space_group_name_H-M   'P 1'
#
loop_
_entity.id
_entity.type
_entity.pdbx_description
1 polymer ?
#
loop_
_entity_poly.entity_id
_entity_poly.type
_entity_poly.pdbx_seq_one_letter_code
_entity_poly.pdbx_strand_id
1 'polypeptide(L)'
;MSTAADSLDWKSIEILRALADAETALTTTEVREATDLSENRIVLYRISEYLEPQGLVSTHQPAATGTVVPAKEIELTESGREFTTDLETADKTGLTLSDLPEKVHQLSERVDTTQAEIDRLQSQDQSANDATLEELSEQVQDQQEQLAQLAQTVATIDAEPHGAWSEDQQEEFRRLQLGMYALRDYLFDETDLDPERLEEYLDDVTVNRA
;
A
#
# COMPACT_ATOMS: atom_id res chain seq x y z
N MET A 1 -3.13 18.08 -28.28
CA MET A 1 -2.34 19.32 -28.35
C MET A 1 -2.61 20.04 -27.05
N SER A 2 -1.62 20.14 -26.15
CA SER A 2 -1.78 20.86 -24.87
C SER A 2 -2.02 22.33 -25.22
N THR A 3 -3.20 22.85 -24.91
CA THR A 3 -3.49 24.28 -25.08
C THR A 3 -2.79 25.05 -23.96
N ALA A 4 -2.37 26.29 -24.20
CA ALA A 4 -1.70 27.13 -23.20
C ALA A 4 -2.49 27.24 -21.87
N ALA A 5 -3.82 27.07 -21.95
CA ALA A 5 -4.74 26.98 -20.82
C ALA A 5 -4.41 25.86 -19.81
N ASP A 6 -3.88 24.71 -20.24
CA ASP A 6 -3.50 23.62 -19.32
C ASP A 6 -2.25 23.97 -18.47
N SER A 7 -1.51 25.03 -18.86
CA SER A 7 -0.26 25.43 -18.19
C SER A 7 -0.40 26.61 -17.23
N LEU A 8 -1.54 27.31 -17.25
CA LEU A 8 -1.78 28.49 -16.43
C LEU A 8 -2.51 28.11 -15.14
N ASP A 9 -1.96 28.52 -14.00
CA ASP A 9 -2.63 28.35 -12.71
C ASP A 9 -3.76 29.37 -12.53
N TRP A 10 -4.70 29.05 -11.63
CA TRP A 10 -5.87 29.90 -11.36
C TRP A 10 -5.51 31.36 -11.05
N LYS A 11 -4.36 31.61 -10.42
CA LYS A 11 -3.87 32.96 -10.12
C LYS A 11 -3.48 33.74 -11.37
N SER A 12 -2.87 33.05 -12.35
CA SER A 12 -2.53 33.65 -13.64
C SER A 12 -3.79 34.01 -14.42
N ILE A 13 -4.82 33.16 -14.35
CA ILE A 13 -6.14 33.43 -14.95
C ILE A 13 -6.79 34.65 -14.29
N GLU A 14 -6.74 34.75 -12.96
CA GLU A 14 -7.32 35.86 -12.21
C GLU A 14 -6.64 37.20 -12.54
N ILE A 15 -5.31 37.19 -12.71
CA ILE A 15 -4.56 38.37 -13.17
C ILE A 15 -5.02 38.78 -14.57
N LEU A 16 -5.20 37.83 -15.49
CA LEU A 16 -5.66 38.12 -16.86
C LEU A 16 -7.08 38.70 -16.87
N ARG A 17 -7.99 38.20 -16.02
CA ARG A 17 -9.35 38.75 -15.87
C ARG A 17 -9.31 40.17 -15.32
N ALA A 18 -8.55 40.42 -14.25
CA ALA A 18 -8.42 41.76 -13.68
C ALA A 18 -7.86 42.77 -14.68
N LEU A 19 -6.94 42.34 -15.56
CA LEU A 19 -6.44 43.19 -16.64
C LEU A 19 -7.45 43.36 -17.78
N ALA A 20 -8.35 42.40 -18.01
CA ALA A 20 -9.38 42.49 -19.05
C ALA A 20 -10.53 43.42 -18.63
N ASP A 21 -10.87 43.40 -17.33
CA ASP A 21 -11.85 44.30 -16.73
C ASP A 21 -11.33 45.75 -16.65
N ALA A 22 -10.01 45.93 -16.66
CA ALA A 22 -9.38 47.25 -16.66
C ALA A 22 -9.30 47.84 -18.08
N GLU A 23 -9.87 49.04 -18.26
CA GLU A 23 -9.75 49.78 -19.53
C GLU A 23 -8.34 50.31 -19.80
N THR A 24 -7.48 50.33 -18.77
CA THR A 24 -6.12 50.89 -18.80
C THR A 24 -5.10 49.92 -18.25
N ALA A 25 -3.82 50.13 -18.59
CA ALA A 25 -2.71 49.37 -18.00
C ALA A 25 -2.71 49.51 -16.47
N LEU A 26 -2.47 48.39 -15.78
CA LEU A 26 -2.44 48.34 -14.32
C LEU A 26 -1.02 48.15 -13.81
N THR A 27 -0.71 48.75 -12.66
CA THR A 27 0.51 48.45 -11.93
C THR A 27 0.38 47.15 -11.14
N THR A 28 1.50 46.56 -10.73
CA THR A 28 1.49 45.35 -9.89
C THR A 28 0.64 45.51 -8.62
N THR A 29 0.68 46.70 -8.01
CA THR A 29 -0.10 46.99 -6.79
C THR A 29 -1.59 47.02 -7.10
N GLU A 30 -1.99 47.62 -8.23
CA GLU A 30 -3.40 47.67 -8.65
C GLU A 30 -3.91 46.29 -9.06
N VAL A 31 -3.10 45.48 -9.74
CA VAL A 31 -3.45 44.07 -10.01
C VAL A 31 -3.65 43.31 -8.70
N ARG A 32 -2.79 43.51 -7.70
CA ARG A 32 -2.94 42.90 -6.37
C ARG A 32 -4.17 43.44 -5.61
N GLU A 33 -4.65 44.62 -5.91
CA GLU A 33 -5.86 45.18 -5.26
C GLU A 33 -7.13 44.75 -5.98
N ALA A 34 -7.07 44.58 -7.30
CA ALA A 34 -8.15 44.06 -8.13
C ALA A 34 -8.30 42.53 -8.02
N THR A 35 -7.23 41.83 -7.66
CA THR A 35 -7.22 40.38 -7.42
C THR A 35 -7.07 40.11 -5.92
N ASP A 36 -7.72 39.08 -5.37
CA ASP A 36 -7.55 38.68 -3.95
C ASP A 36 -6.17 38.04 -3.65
N LEU A 37 -5.13 38.42 -4.40
CA LEU A 37 -3.77 37.93 -4.23
C LEU A 37 -3.08 38.71 -3.11
N SER A 38 -2.70 38.01 -2.03
CA SER A 38 -2.14 38.65 -0.83
C SER A 38 -0.76 39.31 -1.03
N GLU A 39 0.00 38.93 -2.07
CA GLU A 39 1.40 39.31 -2.22
C GLU A 39 1.77 39.76 -3.64
N ASN A 40 2.40 40.94 -3.74
CA ASN A 40 2.98 41.46 -5.00
C ASN A 40 4.01 40.51 -5.62
N ARG A 41 4.73 39.73 -4.81
CA ARG A 41 5.71 38.75 -5.29
C ARG A 41 5.05 37.68 -6.16
N ILE A 42 3.85 37.24 -5.80
CA ILE A 42 3.10 36.24 -6.56
C ILE A 42 2.70 36.81 -7.91
N VAL A 43 2.17 38.04 -7.92
CA VAL A 43 1.77 38.74 -9.14
C VAL A 43 2.96 38.90 -10.09
N LEU A 44 4.09 39.44 -9.59
CA LEU A 44 5.30 39.63 -10.40
C LEU A 44 5.83 38.32 -10.99
N TYR A 45 5.89 37.27 -10.18
CA TYR A 45 6.38 35.96 -10.60
C TYR A 45 5.49 35.36 -11.71
N ARG A 46 4.17 35.47 -11.60
CA ARG A 46 3.26 34.98 -12.65
C ARG A 46 3.38 35.77 -13.94
N ILE A 47 3.52 37.09 -13.83
CA ILE A 47 3.72 37.94 -15.00
C ILE A 47 5.03 37.59 -15.71
N SER A 48 6.15 37.54 -14.99
CA SER A 48 7.48 37.37 -15.61
C SER A 48 7.75 35.95 -16.11
N GLU A 49 7.26 34.92 -15.42
CA GLU A 49 7.59 33.53 -15.77
C GLU A 49 6.55 32.85 -16.66
N TYR A 50 5.31 33.34 -16.66
CA TYR A 50 4.20 32.67 -17.35
C TYR A 50 3.51 33.57 -18.36
N LEU A 51 2.97 34.71 -17.94
CA LEU A 51 2.10 35.52 -18.79
C LEU A 51 2.86 36.28 -19.89
N GLU A 52 3.98 36.92 -19.55
CA GLU A 52 4.79 37.68 -20.50
C GLU A 52 5.55 36.77 -21.50
N PRO A 53 6.17 35.64 -21.08
CA PRO A 53 6.79 34.70 -22.01
C PRO A 53 5.81 34.04 -22.98
N GLN A 54 4.55 33.85 -22.55
CA GLN A 54 3.48 33.35 -23.42
C GLN A 54 2.87 34.45 -24.31
N GLY A 55 3.33 35.70 -24.16
CA GLY A 55 2.85 36.83 -24.94
C GLY A 55 1.42 37.23 -24.62
N LEU A 56 0.90 36.90 -23.44
CA LEU A 56 -0.47 37.25 -23.01
C LEU A 56 -0.54 38.64 -22.37
N VAL A 57 0.57 39.10 -21.79
CA VAL A 57 0.69 40.45 -21.23
C VAL A 57 1.98 41.09 -21.69
N SER A 58 2.00 42.42 -21.74
CA SER A 58 3.22 43.20 -21.94
C SER A 58 3.47 44.05 -20.70
N THR A 59 4.74 44.13 -20.28
CA THR A 59 5.13 45.03 -19.21
C THR A 59 5.99 46.16 -19.74
N HIS A 60 5.64 47.40 -19.37
CA HIS A 60 6.42 48.57 -19.74
C HIS A 60 6.63 49.48 -18.53
N GLN A 61 7.77 50.16 -18.50
CA GLN A 61 8.06 51.14 -17.47
C GLN A 61 7.89 52.55 -18.06
N PRO A 62 6.97 53.36 -17.53
CA PRO A 62 6.77 54.72 -18.02
C PRO A 62 8.04 55.57 -17.86
N ALA A 63 8.17 56.60 -18.69
CA ALA A 63 9.28 57.53 -18.58
C ALA A 63 9.25 58.25 -17.23
N ALA A 64 10.40 58.27 -16.53
CA ALA A 64 10.50 58.94 -15.25
C ALA A 64 10.29 60.45 -15.41
N THR A 65 9.32 61.00 -14.67
CA THR A 65 9.10 62.44 -14.59
C THR A 65 9.76 62.97 -13.33
N GLY A 66 11.00 63.46 -13.46
CA GLY A 66 11.79 63.97 -12.33
C GLY A 66 12.61 62.90 -11.61
N THR A 67 12.58 62.89 -10.28
CA THR A 67 13.39 61.99 -9.43
C THR A 67 12.67 60.71 -8.99
N VAL A 68 11.37 60.59 -9.28
CA VAL A 68 10.56 59.43 -8.89
C VAL A 68 10.49 58.45 -10.07
N VAL A 69 10.91 57.21 -9.83
CA VAL A 69 10.78 56.13 -10.80
C VAL A 69 9.34 55.61 -10.73
N PRO A 70 8.56 55.70 -11.82
CA PRO A 70 7.18 55.21 -11.84
C PRO A 70 7.14 53.68 -11.75
N ALA A 71 6.03 53.17 -11.21
CA ALA A 71 5.77 51.75 -11.15
C ALA A 71 5.66 51.15 -12.56
N LYS A 72 5.98 49.86 -12.68
CA LYS A 72 5.86 49.13 -13.94
C LYS A 72 4.37 48.91 -14.23
N GLU A 73 3.96 49.24 -15.44
CA GLU A 73 2.60 49.05 -15.96
C GLU A 73 2.52 47.73 -16.73
N ILE A 74 1.37 47.07 -16.61
CA ILE A 74 1.07 45.76 -17.17
C ILE A 74 -0.20 45.92 -18.00
N GLU A 75 -0.14 45.50 -19.26
CA GLU A 75 -1.25 45.58 -20.20
C GLU A 75 -1.49 44.25 -20.89
N LEU A 76 -2.75 43.97 -21.27
CA LEU A 76 -3.09 42.82 -22.11
C LEU A 76 -2.67 43.06 -23.55
N THR A 77 -1.95 42.08 -24.10
CA THR A 77 -1.70 41.98 -25.54
C THR A 77 -2.98 41.55 -26.27
N GLU A 78 -2.97 41.60 -27.60
CA GLU A 78 -4.09 41.10 -28.40
C GLU A 78 -4.38 39.62 -28.11
N SER A 79 -3.34 38.78 -28.05
CA SER A 79 -3.46 37.37 -27.69
C SER A 79 -3.98 37.17 -26.27
N GLY A 80 -3.64 38.04 -25.33
CA GLY A 80 -4.22 38.02 -23.98
C GLY A 80 -5.71 38.33 -23.95
N ARG A 81 -6.18 39.27 -24.79
CA ARG A 81 -7.61 39.62 -24.92
C ARG A 81 -8.42 38.53 -25.59
N GLU A 82 -7.88 37.94 -26.66
CA GLU A 82 -8.50 36.77 -27.30
C GLU A 82 -8.62 35.62 -26.30
N PHE A 83 -7.55 35.33 -25.56
CA PHE A 83 -7.55 34.26 -24.56
C PHE A 83 -8.55 34.50 -23.41
N THR A 84 -8.66 35.72 -22.90
CA THR A 84 -9.64 36.07 -21.86
C THR A 84 -11.07 36.02 -22.38
N THR A 85 -11.31 36.45 -23.63
CA THR A 85 -12.61 36.31 -24.29
C THR A 85 -12.97 34.83 -24.49
N ASP A 86 -12.02 34.00 -24.87
CA ASP A 86 -12.20 32.55 -24.99
C ASP A 86 -12.50 31.91 -23.64
N LEU A 87 -11.84 32.34 -22.56
CA LEU A 87 -12.14 31.90 -21.20
C LEU A 87 -13.57 32.28 -20.77
N GLU A 88 -14.02 33.50 -21.03
CA GLU A 88 -15.40 33.92 -20.74
C GLU A 88 -16.44 33.18 -21.58
N THR A 89 -16.09 32.84 -22.82
CA THR A 89 -16.97 32.11 -23.74
C THR A 89 -17.02 30.62 -23.39
N ALA A 90 -15.90 30.06 -22.93
CA ALA A 90 -15.81 28.73 -22.34
C ALA A 90 -16.60 28.64 -21.03
N ASP A 91 -16.53 29.67 -20.18
CA ASP A 91 -17.36 29.81 -18.97
C ASP A 91 -18.86 29.75 -19.32
N LYS A 92 -19.29 30.34 -20.44
CA LYS A 92 -20.70 30.28 -20.91
C LYS A 92 -21.13 28.92 -21.48
N THR A 93 -20.20 28.01 -21.79
CA THR A 93 -20.49 26.71 -22.41
C THR A 93 -20.30 25.49 -21.51
N GLY A 94 -19.91 25.65 -20.23
CA GLY A 94 -20.32 24.67 -19.22
C GLY A 94 -19.37 24.33 -18.07
N LEU A 95 -18.63 25.26 -17.48
CA LEU A 95 -18.04 25.12 -16.14
C LEU A 95 -17.58 26.50 -15.66
N THR A 96 -18.39 27.20 -14.88
CA THR A 96 -18.00 28.52 -14.37
C THR A 96 -17.20 28.37 -13.07
N LEU A 97 -16.28 29.31 -12.79
CA LEU A 97 -15.59 29.39 -11.49
C LEU A 97 -16.56 29.57 -10.29
N SER A 98 -17.82 29.95 -10.55
CA SER A 98 -18.89 30.03 -9.55
C SER A 98 -19.44 28.65 -9.15
N ASP A 99 -19.20 27.61 -9.96
CA ASP A 99 -19.58 26.21 -9.66
C ASP A 99 -18.48 25.48 -8.87
N LEU A 100 -17.32 26.11 -8.69
CA LEU A 100 -16.17 25.56 -7.97
C LEU A 100 -16.47 25.30 -6.47
N PRO A 101 -17.16 26.19 -5.73
CA PRO A 101 -17.59 25.92 -4.36
C PRO A 101 -18.50 24.70 -4.26
N GLU A 102 -19.42 24.52 -5.21
CA GLU A 102 -20.35 23.38 -5.22
C GLU A 102 -19.65 22.07 -5.61
N LYS A 103 -18.67 22.13 -6.52
CA LYS A 103 -17.77 21.00 -6.82
C LYS A 103 -16.87 20.65 -5.64
N VAL A 104 -16.35 21.64 -4.91
CA VAL A 104 -15.60 21.43 -3.66
C VAL A 104 -16.49 20.78 -2.61
N HIS A 105 -17.75 21.20 -2.52
CA HIS A 105 -18.71 20.57 -1.61
C HIS A 105 -18.99 19.11 -2.00
N GLN A 106 -19.22 18.83 -3.29
CA GLN A 106 -19.37 17.47 -3.82
C GLN A 106 -18.12 16.60 -3.59
N LEU A 107 -16.92 17.17 -3.75
CA LEU A 107 -15.67 16.46 -3.44
C LEU A 107 -15.53 16.22 -1.94
N SER A 108 -15.91 17.17 -1.09
CA SER A 108 -15.88 17.02 0.36
C SER A 108 -16.82 15.90 0.80
N GLU A 109 -18.07 15.89 0.32
CA GLU A 109 -19.01 14.79 0.61
C GLU A 109 -18.47 13.44 0.13
N ARG A 110 -17.80 13.43 -1.03
CA ARG A 110 -17.20 12.21 -1.57
C ARG A 110 -16.00 11.75 -0.76
N VAL A 111 -15.19 12.67 -0.24
CA VAL A 111 -14.10 12.39 0.69
C VAL A 111 -14.65 11.86 2.00
N ASP A 112 -15.69 12.49 2.56
CA ASP A 112 -16.33 12.05 3.81
C ASP A 112 -16.94 10.65 3.66
N THR A 113 -17.58 10.38 2.50
CA THR A 113 -18.12 9.06 2.17
C THR A 113 -17.00 8.02 2.05
N THR A 114 -15.90 8.37 1.37
CA THR A 114 -14.75 7.47 1.20
C THR A 114 -14.07 7.21 2.55
N GLN A 115 -13.97 8.22 3.41
CA GLN A 115 -13.40 8.08 4.74
C GLN A 115 -14.27 7.18 5.63
N ALA A 116 -15.60 7.35 5.59
CA ALA A 116 -16.52 6.47 6.29
C ALA A 116 -16.44 5.02 5.80
N GLU A 117 -16.20 4.82 4.50
CA GLU A 117 -15.98 3.49 3.92
C GLU A 117 -14.63 2.87 4.37
N ILE A 118 -13.56 3.68 4.43
CA ILE A 118 -12.27 3.27 4.99
C ILE A 118 -12.41 2.85 6.45
N ASP A 119 -13.06 3.67 7.28
CA ASP A 119 -13.23 3.39 8.71
C ASP A 119 -14.05 2.11 8.92
N ARG A 120 -15.06 1.88 8.09
CA ARG A 120 -15.86 0.64 8.10
C ARG A 120 -15.02 -0.58 7.71
N LEU A 121 -14.23 -0.48 6.64
CA LEU A 121 -13.36 -1.57 6.19
C LEU A 121 -12.29 -1.89 7.23
N GLN A 122 -11.67 -0.89 7.85
CA GLN A 122 -10.70 -1.08 8.93
C GLN A 122 -11.33 -1.76 10.14
N SER A 123 -12.54 -1.37 10.51
CA SER A 123 -13.27 -2.00 11.63
C SER A 123 -13.63 -3.46 11.35
N GLN A 124 -14.01 -3.78 10.10
CA GLN A 124 -14.25 -5.17 9.68
C GLN A 124 -12.98 -6.01 9.67
N ASP A 125 -11.87 -5.46 9.18
CA ASP A 125 -10.59 -6.15 9.10
C ASP A 125 -10.02 -6.43 10.50
N GLN A 126 -10.08 -5.47 11.42
CA GLN A 126 -9.71 -5.69 12.82
C GLN A 126 -10.54 -6.78 13.48
N SER A 127 -11.87 -6.75 13.30
CA SER A 127 -12.76 -7.76 13.90
C SER A 127 -12.54 -9.17 13.34
N ALA A 128 -12.25 -9.28 12.04
CA ALA A 128 -11.98 -10.57 11.39
C ALA A 128 -10.60 -11.13 11.77
N ASN A 129 -9.59 -10.26 11.87
CA ASN A 129 -8.24 -10.66 12.26
C ASN A 129 -8.18 -11.06 13.74
N ASP A 130 -8.90 -10.39 14.63
CA ASP A 130 -8.95 -10.76 16.05
C ASP A 130 -9.65 -12.11 16.26
N ALA A 131 -10.79 -12.35 15.58
CA ALA A 131 -11.49 -13.63 15.67
C ALA A 131 -10.65 -14.81 15.13
N THR A 132 -9.93 -14.60 14.03
CA THR A 132 -9.05 -15.64 13.46
C THR A 132 -7.79 -15.85 14.29
N LEU A 133 -7.23 -14.81 14.91
CA LEU A 133 -6.10 -14.92 15.83
C LEU A 133 -6.47 -15.70 17.10
N GLU A 134 -7.65 -15.46 17.65
CA GLU A 134 -8.12 -16.17 18.84
C GLU A 134 -8.33 -17.66 18.53
N GLU A 135 -8.98 -18.00 17.42
CA GLU A 135 -9.15 -19.38 16.94
C GLU A 135 -7.80 -20.07 16.68
N LEU A 136 -6.86 -19.38 16.03
CA LEU A 136 -5.52 -19.93 15.78
C LEU A 136 -4.75 -20.15 17.09
N SER A 137 -4.94 -19.28 18.09
CA SER A 137 -4.28 -19.41 19.39
C SER A 137 -4.79 -20.62 20.18
N GLU A 138 -6.10 -20.87 20.12
CA GLU A 138 -6.72 -22.05 20.73
C GLU A 138 -6.22 -23.34 20.04
N GLN A 139 -6.15 -23.33 18.70
CA GLN A 139 -5.61 -24.46 17.94
C GLN A 139 -4.14 -24.75 18.27
N VAL A 140 -3.31 -23.71 18.43
CA VAL A 140 -1.90 -23.89 18.82
C VAL A 140 -1.80 -24.47 20.23
N GLN A 141 -2.65 -24.04 21.16
CA GLN A 141 -2.68 -24.57 22.52
C GLN A 141 -3.08 -26.06 22.54
N ASP A 142 -4.12 -26.44 21.80
CA ASP A 142 -4.55 -27.83 21.65
C ASP A 142 -3.44 -28.71 21.05
N GLN A 143 -2.75 -28.22 20.02
CA GLN A 143 -1.62 -28.94 19.42
C GLN A 143 -0.45 -29.11 20.39
N GLN A 144 -0.15 -28.10 21.20
CA GLN A 144 0.88 -28.19 22.23
C GLN A 144 0.52 -29.22 23.31
N GLU A 145 -0.75 -29.28 23.72
CA GLU A 145 -1.22 -30.29 24.67
C GLU A 145 -1.12 -31.70 24.09
N GLN A 146 -1.55 -31.90 22.84
CA GLN A 146 -1.40 -33.19 22.15
C GLN A 146 0.07 -33.62 22.03
N LEU A 147 0.97 -32.70 21.69
CA LEU A 147 2.40 -32.98 21.64
C LEU A 147 2.98 -33.33 23.01
N ALA A 148 2.55 -32.64 24.06
CA ALA A 148 2.97 -32.95 25.43
C ALA A 148 2.50 -34.34 25.87
N GLN A 149 1.25 -34.69 25.58
CA GLN A 149 0.72 -36.03 25.84
C GLN A 149 1.51 -37.09 25.06
N LEU A 150 1.76 -36.87 23.77
CA LEU A 150 2.49 -37.82 22.93
C LEU A 150 3.95 -38.01 23.39
N ALA A 151 4.61 -36.92 23.78
CA ALA A 151 5.94 -36.97 24.39
C ALA A 151 5.94 -37.78 25.70
N GLN A 152 4.89 -37.66 26.52
CA GLN A 152 4.73 -38.47 27.73
C GLN A 152 4.51 -39.95 27.42
N THR A 153 3.71 -40.28 26.39
CA THR A 153 3.51 -41.67 25.96
C THR A 153 4.81 -42.29 25.47
N VAL A 154 5.58 -41.57 24.65
CA VAL A 154 6.89 -42.01 24.17
C VAL A 154 7.84 -42.23 25.35
N ALA A 155 7.92 -41.28 26.29
CA ALA A 155 8.75 -41.43 27.48
C ALA A 155 8.35 -42.64 28.33
N THR A 156 7.05 -42.96 28.40
CA THR A 156 6.55 -44.15 29.11
C THR A 156 6.94 -45.44 28.39
N ILE A 157 6.82 -45.47 27.07
CA ILE A 157 7.24 -46.61 26.24
C ILE A 157 8.75 -46.84 26.33
N ASP A 158 9.55 -45.77 26.32
CA ASP A 158 11.00 -45.85 26.46
C ASP A 158 11.42 -46.32 27.86
N ALA A 159 10.70 -45.91 28.91
CA ALA A 159 10.97 -46.34 30.28
C ALA A 159 10.53 -47.80 30.55
N GLU A 160 9.45 -48.24 29.91
CA GLU A 160 8.86 -49.57 30.07
C GLU A 160 8.72 -50.26 28.69
N PRO A 161 9.82 -50.69 28.06
CA PRO A 161 9.80 -51.25 26.69
C PRO A 161 9.00 -52.56 26.58
N HIS A 162 8.76 -53.22 27.72
CA HIS A 162 7.95 -54.44 27.81
C HIS A 162 6.55 -54.19 28.40
N GLY A 163 6.17 -52.93 28.65
CA GLY A 163 4.88 -52.54 29.24
C GLY A 163 4.58 -53.30 30.54
N ALA A 164 3.35 -53.82 30.66
CA ALA A 164 2.85 -54.53 31.85
C ALA A 164 3.34 -55.99 31.99
N TRP A 165 4.43 -56.38 31.33
CA TRP A 165 4.97 -57.74 31.45
C TRP A 165 5.59 -57.97 32.83
N SER A 166 5.19 -59.07 33.46
CA SER A 166 5.85 -59.53 34.70
C SER A 166 7.32 -59.89 34.45
N GLU A 167 8.15 -59.86 35.50
CA GLU A 167 9.57 -60.25 35.42
C GLU A 167 9.75 -61.65 34.81
N ASP A 168 8.86 -62.59 35.14
CA ASP A 168 8.86 -63.95 34.59
C ASP A 168 8.61 -63.97 33.07
N GLN A 169 7.67 -63.14 32.58
CA GLN A 169 7.39 -63.02 31.15
C GLN A 169 8.55 -62.36 30.39
N GLN A 170 9.20 -61.35 31.00
CA GLN A 170 10.37 -60.71 30.41
C GLN A 170 11.58 -61.67 30.36
N GLU A 171 11.75 -62.50 31.39
CA GLU A 171 12.78 -63.54 31.43
C GLU A 171 12.51 -64.68 30.44
N GLU A 172 11.25 -65.13 30.33
CA GLU A 172 10.85 -66.13 29.33
C GLU A 172 11.06 -65.62 27.90
N PHE A 173 10.68 -64.37 27.62
CA PHE A 173 10.93 -63.74 26.33
C PHE A 173 12.42 -63.64 26.00
N ARG A 174 13.26 -63.24 26.98
CA ARG A 174 14.72 -63.22 26.79
C ARG A 174 15.29 -64.59 26.49
N ARG A 175 14.83 -65.64 27.17
CA ARG A 175 15.26 -67.02 26.89
C ARG A 175 14.83 -67.48 25.51
N LEU A 176 13.61 -67.15 25.10
CA LEU A 176 13.09 -67.48 23.78
C LEU A 176 13.89 -66.75 22.68
N GLN A 177 14.16 -65.46 22.88
CA GLN A 177 15.00 -64.67 21.96
C GLN A 177 16.42 -65.25 21.86
N LEU A 178 17.04 -65.61 22.99
CA LEU A 178 18.37 -66.22 23.01
C LEU A 178 18.39 -67.60 22.33
N GLY A 179 17.34 -68.42 22.55
CA GLY A 179 17.16 -69.69 21.87
C GLY A 179 16.95 -69.54 20.36
N MET A 180 16.19 -68.52 19.95
CA MET A 180 16.02 -68.18 18.53
C MET A 180 17.32 -67.74 17.89
N TYR A 181 18.14 -66.92 18.56
CA TYR A 181 19.46 -66.56 18.04
C TYR A 181 20.39 -67.76 17.98
N ALA A 182 20.41 -68.62 19.00
CA ALA A 182 21.22 -69.84 18.99
C ALA A 182 20.81 -70.79 17.85
N LEU A 183 19.50 -70.94 17.59
CA LEU A 183 18.99 -71.72 16.46
C LEU A 183 19.34 -71.07 15.12
N ARG A 184 19.22 -69.75 15.01
CA ARG A 184 19.60 -68.99 13.82
C ARG A 184 21.09 -69.18 13.53
N ASP A 185 21.95 -69.00 14.52
CA ASP A 185 23.40 -69.10 14.39
C ASP A 185 23.80 -70.55 14.06
N TYR A 186 23.17 -71.54 14.71
CA TYR A 186 23.36 -72.96 14.35
C TYR A 186 22.94 -73.26 12.90
N LEU A 187 21.79 -72.72 12.45
CA LEU A 187 21.34 -72.88 11.07
C LEU A 187 22.33 -72.23 10.10
N PHE A 188 22.82 -71.02 10.39
CA PHE A 188 23.84 -70.36 9.58
C PHE A 188 25.12 -71.19 9.48
N ASP A 189 25.61 -71.72 10.60
CA ASP A 189 26.82 -72.55 10.66
C ASP A 189 26.66 -73.88 9.91
N GLU A 190 25.47 -74.50 9.95
CA GLU A 190 25.23 -75.82 9.34
C GLU A 190 24.85 -75.75 7.86
N THR A 191 24.29 -74.63 7.38
CA THR A 191 23.69 -74.54 6.03
C THR A 191 24.41 -73.62 5.05
N ASP A 192 25.57 -73.04 5.42
CA ASP A 192 26.31 -72.06 4.60
C ASP A 192 25.39 -70.93 4.08
N LEU A 193 24.35 -70.59 4.86
CA LEU A 193 23.40 -69.55 4.49
C LEU A 193 24.10 -68.19 4.62
N ASP A 194 24.07 -67.42 3.53
CA ASP A 194 24.60 -66.07 3.50
C ASP A 194 23.76 -65.14 4.42
N PRO A 195 24.37 -64.44 5.39
CA PRO A 195 23.66 -63.49 6.26
C PRO A 195 22.79 -62.48 5.50
N GLU A 196 23.24 -62.01 4.34
CA GLU A 196 22.51 -61.02 3.52
C GLU A 196 21.17 -61.58 3.00
N ARG A 197 21.12 -62.89 2.72
CA ARG A 197 19.92 -63.55 2.20
C ARG A 197 18.84 -63.71 3.27
N LEU A 198 19.21 -63.71 4.54
CA LEU A 198 18.27 -63.81 5.66
C LEU A 198 17.67 -62.45 6.03
N GLU A 199 18.41 -61.35 5.82
CA GLU A 199 17.86 -59.99 5.88
C GLU A 199 16.75 -59.80 4.83
N GLU A 200 16.94 -60.31 3.61
CA GLU A 200 15.90 -60.30 2.56
C GLU A 200 14.60 -61.01 3.02
N TYR A 201 14.71 -62.16 3.70
CA TYR A 201 13.53 -62.86 4.25
C TYR A 201 12.85 -62.13 5.42
N LEU A 202 13.60 -61.40 6.25
CA LEU A 202 13.05 -60.65 7.38
C LEU A 202 12.35 -59.35 6.92
N ASP A 203 12.88 -58.70 5.89
CA ASP A 203 12.22 -57.57 5.24
C ASP A 203 10.91 -58.01 4.58
N ASP A 204 10.87 -59.15 3.88
CA ASP A 204 9.65 -59.65 3.22
C ASP A 204 8.53 -60.03 4.21
N VAL A 205 8.89 -60.45 5.43
CA VAL A 205 7.93 -60.77 6.51
C VAL A 205 7.43 -59.50 7.21
N THR A 206 8.25 -58.45 7.32
CA THR A 206 7.84 -57.19 7.94
C THR A 206 7.01 -56.31 6.99
N VAL A 207 7.28 -56.35 5.68
CA VAL A 207 6.49 -55.63 4.65
C VAL A 207 5.06 -56.19 4.51
N ASN A 208 4.82 -57.48 4.76
CA ASN A 208 3.48 -58.08 4.72
C ASN A 208 2.59 -57.78 5.95
N ARG A 209 3.04 -56.92 6.88
CA ARG A 209 2.27 -56.50 8.06
C ARG A 209 1.96 -54.99 8.13
N ALA A 210 2.30 -54.22 7.09
CA ALA A 210 1.86 -52.84 6.90
C ALA A 210 0.60 -52.77 6.03
#